data_AF-A0A0N8QV27-F1
#
_entry.id   AF-A0A0N8QV27-F1
#
_cell.length_a   1.000
_cell.length_b   1.000
_cell.length_c   1.000
_cell.angle_alpha   90.00
_cell.angle_beta   90.00
_cell.angle_gamma   90.00
#
_symmetry.space_group_name_H-M   'P 1'
#
loop_
_entity.id
_entity.type
_entity.pdbx_description
1 polymer ?
#
loop_
_entity_poly.entity_id
_entity_poly.type
_entity_poly.pdbx_seq_one_letter_code
_entity_poly.pdbx_strand_id
1 'polypeptide(L)' 'ALERKTGARGLRSILEGVLLDTMYEIPSQSDVSKVVIDESVIDGTSKPLLIYENSEPPAKVAPDA' A
#
# COMPACT_ATOMS: atom_id res chain seq x y z
N ALA A 1 -4.91 8.10 -15.27
CA ALA A 1 -6.20 8.81 -15.49
C ALA A 1 -6.13 9.86 -16.61
N LEU A 2 -5.03 10.63 -16.68
CA LEU A 2 -4.80 11.59 -17.76
C LEU A 2 -4.74 10.92 -19.15
N GLU A 3 -3.96 9.84 -19.28
CA GLU A 3 -3.86 9.05 -20.53
C GLU A 3 -5.21 8.45 -20.96
N ARG A 4 -6.01 8.01 -19.99
CA ARG A 4 -7.36 7.46 -20.22
C ARG A 4 -8.42 8.55 -20.47
N LYS A 5 -8.04 9.84 -20.52
CA LYS A 5 -8.93 11.00 -20.72
C LYS A 5 -10.10 11.09 -19.74
N THR A 6 -9.98 10.46 -18.57
CA THR A 6 -11.02 10.45 -17.53
C THR A 6 -10.85 11.58 -16.51
N GLY A 7 -9.69 12.25 -16.52
CA GLY A 7 -9.37 13.34 -15.58
C GLY A 7 -9.45 12.90 -14.12
N ALA A 8 -9.73 13.82 -13.21
CA ALA A 8 -9.84 13.53 -11.77
C ALA A 8 -10.89 12.47 -11.43
N ARG A 9 -11.94 12.31 -12.26
CA ARG A 9 -13.00 11.32 -12.07
C ARG A 9 -12.46 9.88 -12.14
N GLY A 10 -11.42 9.65 -12.96
CA GLY A 10 -10.82 8.33 -13.10
C GLY A 10 -9.93 7.90 -11.93
N LEU A 11 -9.56 8.81 -11.02
CA LEU A 11 -8.69 8.49 -9.89
C LEU A 11 -9.35 7.49 -8.94
N ARG A 12 -10.66 7.67 -8.68
CA ARG A 12 -11.43 6.78 -7.83
C ARG A 12 -11.43 5.34 -8.36
N SER A 13 -11.68 5.16 -9.66
CA SER A 13 -11.71 3.82 -10.26
C SER A 13 -10.33 3.14 -10.28
N ILE A 14 -9.24 3.91 -10.40
CA ILE A 14 -7.88 3.38 -10.30
C ILE A 14 -7.62 2.90 -8.87
N LEU A 15 -7.92 3.72 -7.87
CA LEU A 15 -7.76 3.36 -6.46
C LEU A 15 -8.64 2.17 -6.05
N GLU A 16 -9.89 2.12 -6.48
CA GLU A 16 -10.78 0.98 -6.19
C GLU A 16 -10.24 -0.33 -6.76
N GLY A 17 -9.67 -0.31 -7.96
CA GLY A 17 -9.04 -1.50 -8.55
C GLY A 17 -7.80 -1.96 -7.80
N VAL A 18 -6.91 -1.02 -7.44
CA VAL A 18 -5.66 -1.34 -6.73
C VAL A 18 -5.91 -1.81 -5.31
N LEU A 19 -6.88 -1.20 -4.60
CA LEU A 19 -7.11 -1.45 -3.19
C LEU A 19 -8.07 -2.62 -2.91
N LEU A 20 -8.73 -3.18 -3.94
CA LEU A 20 -9.78 -4.19 -3.76
C LEU A 20 -9.34 -5.36 -2.87
N ASP A 21 -8.22 -5.98 -3.22
CA ASP A 21 -7.69 -7.15 -2.50
C ASP A 21 -7.28 -6.76 -1.07
N THR A 22 -6.63 -5.61 -0.93
CA THR A 22 -6.17 -5.10 0.38
C THR A 22 -7.33 -4.79 1.31
N MET A 23 -8.40 -4.17 0.80
CA MET A 23 -9.61 -3.89 1.57
C MET A 23 -10.36 -5.16 1.96
N TYR A 24 -10.26 -6.23 1.16
CA TYR A 24 -10.84 -7.52 1.49
C TYR A 24 -10.04 -8.27 2.56
N GLU A 25 -8.72 -8.22 2.48
CA GLU A 25 -7.82 -8.95 3.39
C GLU A 25 -7.71 -8.28 4.77
N ILE A 26 -7.54 -6.95 4.82
CA ILE A 26 -7.28 -6.20 6.07
C ILE A 26 -8.29 -6.48 7.17
N PRO A 27 -9.62 -6.51 6.93
CA PRO A 27 -10.59 -6.78 7.99
C PRO A 27 -10.38 -8.11 8.72
N SER A 28 -9.71 -9.08 8.09
CA SER A 28 -9.41 -10.39 8.68
C SER A 28 -8.01 -10.47 9.30
N GLN A 29 -7.17 -9.46 9.09
CA GLN A 29 -5.82 -9.39 9.67
C GLN A 29 -5.87 -8.62 10.98
N SER A 30 -5.34 -9.21 12.06
CA SER A 30 -5.11 -8.48 13.30
C SER A 30 -3.90 -7.55 13.17
N ASP A 31 -3.91 -6.47 13.95
CA ASP A 31 -2.75 -5.61 14.20
C ASP A 31 -2.23 -4.79 13.01
N VAL A 32 -2.89 -4.76 11.84
CA VAL A 32 -2.48 -3.86 10.74
C VAL A 32 -2.67 -2.40 11.16
N SER A 33 -1.56 -1.64 11.18
CA SER A 33 -1.51 -0.24 11.62
C SER A 33 -1.40 0.75 10.45
N LYS A 34 -0.73 0.34 9.36
CA LYS A 34 -0.47 1.19 8.20
C LYS A 34 -0.31 0.33 6.95
N VAL A 35 -0.81 0.87 5.84
CA VAL A 35 -0.61 0.32 4.49
C VAL A 35 0.18 1.35 3.69
N VAL A 36 1.26 0.92 3.04
CA VAL A 36 2.05 1.77 2.15
C VAL A 36 1.85 1.30 0.71
N ILE A 37 1.43 2.24 -0.15
CA ILE A 37 1.21 2.06 -1.58
C ILE A 37 2.24 2.92 -2.30
N ASP A 38 3.05 2.30 -3.15
CA ASP A 38 4.00 3.00 -4.02
C ASP A 38 3.62 2.85 -5.51
N GLU A 39 4.45 3.40 -6.40
CA GLU A 39 4.25 3.32 -7.84
C GLU A 39 4.17 1.87 -8.35
N SER A 40 5.00 0.98 -7.81
CA SER A 40 5.06 -0.42 -8.26
C SER A 40 3.76 -1.17 -7.97
N VAL A 41 3.05 -0.79 -6.90
CA VAL A 41 1.70 -1.28 -6.58
C VAL A 41 0.67 -0.74 -7.58
N ILE A 42 0.76 0.54 -7.95
CA ILE A 42 -0.15 1.15 -8.95
C ILE A 42 0.04 0.50 -10.32
N ASP A 43 1.27 0.14 -10.67
CA ASP A 43 1.61 -0.56 -11.91
C ASP A 43 1.29 -2.06 -11.87
N GLY A 44 0.86 -2.59 -10.72
CA GLY A 44 0.51 -4.00 -10.54
C GLY A 44 1.71 -4.96 -10.53
N THR A 45 2.90 -4.43 -10.27
CA THR A 45 4.16 -5.21 -10.26
C THR A 45 4.56 -5.68 -8.87
N SER A 46 3.94 -5.12 -7.82
CA SER A 46 4.18 -5.50 -6.43
C SER A 46 2.88 -5.49 -5.61
N LYS A 47 2.97 -5.97 -4.36
CA LYS A 47 1.88 -5.91 -3.38
C LYS A 47 2.10 -4.76 -2.38
N PRO A 48 1.03 -4.19 -1.81
CA PRO A 48 1.13 -3.21 -0.73
C PRO A 48 1.93 -3.72 0.47
N LEU A 49 2.69 -2.82 1.11
CA LEU A 49 3.40 -3.12 2.35
C LEU A 49 2.47 -2.87 3.55
N LEU A 50 2.27 -3.91 4.36
CA LEU A 50 1.49 -3.84 5.60
C LEU A 50 2.45 -3.71 6.80
N ILE A 51 2.18 -2.73 7.66
CA ILE A 51 2.93 -2.49 8.89
C ILE A 51 2.01 -2.79 10.06
N TYR A 52 2.46 -3.63 10.99
CA TYR A 52 1.66 -4.10 12.12
C TYR A 52 2.05 -3.37 13.43
N GLU A 53 1.08 -3.09 14.31
CA GLU A 53 1.37 -2.67 15.69
C GLU A 53 1.94 -3.89 16.43
N ASN A 54 3.14 -3.76 17.01
CA ASN A 54 3.95 -4.79 17.70
C ASN A 54 5.03 -5.52 16.90
N SER A 55 5.75 -4.82 16.02
CA SER A 55 7.13 -5.19 15.70
C SER A 55 8.07 -4.25 16.46
N GLU A 56 8.96 -4.80 17.29
CA GLU A 56 10.06 -4.06 17.91
C GLU A 56 10.70 -3.08 16.91
N PRO A 57 11.13 -1.88 17.36
CA PRO A 57 11.83 -0.93 16.50
C PRO A 57 12.95 -1.65 15.74
N PRO A 58 13.18 -1.35 14.45
CA PRO A 58 14.17 -2.05 13.66
C PRO A 58 15.49 -2.06 14.43
N ALA A 59 15.96 -3.26 14.73
CA ALA A 59 17.23 -3.49 15.39
C ALA A 59 18.29 -2.67 14.67
N LYS A 60 18.92 -1.76 15.42
CA LYS A 60 20.18 -1.04 15.15
C LYS A 60 20.78 -1.33 13.77
N VAL A 61 20.64 -0.40 12.83
CA VAL A 61 21.74 -0.18 11.88
C VAL A 61 22.84 0.53 12.67
N ALA A 62 23.96 -0.17 12.85
CA ALA A 62 25.14 0.31 13.55
C ALA A 62 25.64 1.64 12.95
N PRO A 63 26.28 2.51 13.74
CA PRO A 63 27.03 3.61 13.18
C PRO A 63 28.26 3.02 12.49
N ASP A 64 28.30 3.07 11.16
CA ASP A 64 29.56 2.87 10.43
C ASP A 64 30.37 4.16 10.49
N ALA A 65 31.44 4.07 11.28
CA ALA A 65 32.73 4.79 11.28
C ALA A 65 32.79 6.22 10.73
#